data_AF-A0A9N9W9U4-F1
#
_entry.id   AF-A0A9N9W9U4-F1
#
_cell.length_a   1.000
_cell.length_b   1.000
_cell.length_c   1.000
_cell.angle_alpha   90.00
_cell.angle_beta   90.00
_cell.angle_gamma   90.00
#
_symmetry.space_group_name_H-M   'P 1'
#
loop_
_entity.id
_entity.type
_entity.pdbx_description
1 polymer ?
#
loop_
_entity_poly.entity_id
_entity_poly.type
_entity_poly.pdbx_seq_one_letter_code
_entity_poly.pdbx_strand_id
1 'polypeptide(L)'
;MFRTVVRLTPSFLMPIFRSRNNNDNDLLNKNEDASNSGWERVKKMYTRNEFEEVSFELHNVIQSACCGAFVGACFGGFVKSRNAYLYFIENNQATIFKSTTDAKKKLQDHVTIAFAKGAYTYGWRLAIFTGLFSLIATTISVYKDETSLVEYITAGALTGALYKANLGLAATFVGAGLGAVLSAIAGLAILGLLKVTGITMQDIRRAMYRIKEARQDQYNQALEKSAKIKNDELTMHHDSLVAMKGEKNVGELVD
;
A
#
# COMPACT_ATOMS: atom_id res chain seq x y z
N MET A 1 15.63 -13.89 22.84
CA MET A 1 15.38 -14.20 21.41
C MET A 1 15.00 -12.99 20.54
N PHE A 2 14.76 -11.79 21.11
CA PHE A 2 14.44 -10.58 20.33
C PHE A 2 15.64 -9.84 19.71
N ARG A 3 16.88 -10.11 20.17
CA ARG A 3 18.09 -9.39 19.70
C ARG A 3 18.58 -9.81 18.31
N THR A 4 18.24 -11.01 17.85
CA THR A 4 18.75 -11.53 16.56
C THR A 4 17.87 -11.12 15.38
N VAL A 5 16.57 -10.87 15.61
CA VAL A 5 15.61 -10.43 14.57
C VAL A 5 15.96 -9.03 14.06
N VAL A 6 16.57 -8.19 14.90
CA VAL A 6 17.03 -6.82 14.56
C VAL A 6 18.20 -6.83 13.56
N ARG A 7 18.91 -7.96 13.39
CA ARG A 7 20.09 -8.05 12.52
C ARG A 7 19.80 -8.48 11.08
N LEU A 8 18.60 -9.01 10.81
CA LEU A 8 18.28 -9.65 9.52
C LEU A 8 17.43 -8.79 8.58
N THR A 9 17.01 -7.60 9.01
CA THR A 9 16.41 -6.58 8.14
C THR A 9 16.78 -5.18 8.65
N PRO A 10 17.53 -4.36 7.90
CA PRO A 10 17.80 -2.97 8.29
C PRO A 10 16.57 -2.05 8.11
N SER A 11 15.39 -2.60 7.85
CA SER A 11 14.26 -1.89 7.21
C SER A 11 13.07 -1.59 8.13
N PHE A 12 13.23 -1.54 9.45
CA PHE A 12 12.13 -1.15 10.36
C PHE A 12 12.49 -0.09 11.41
N LEU A 13 13.54 0.72 11.17
CA LEU A 13 13.65 1.99 11.87
C LEU A 13 12.72 2.99 11.17
N MET A 14 11.46 3.00 11.61
CA MET A 14 10.55 4.10 11.29
C MET A 14 11.25 5.42 11.68
N PRO A 15 11.37 6.42 10.79
CA PRO A 15 11.95 7.72 11.12
C PRO A 15 10.98 8.58 11.96
N ILE A 16 10.18 7.94 12.81
CA ILE A 16 9.18 8.57 13.68
C ILE A 16 9.83 9.08 14.99
N PHE A 17 10.96 8.49 15.40
CA PHE A 17 11.61 8.80 16.69
C PHE A 17 12.96 9.53 16.58
N ARG A 18 13.37 10.00 15.38
CA ARG A 18 14.63 10.75 15.25
C ARG A 18 14.39 12.20 15.65
N SER A 19 15.00 12.62 16.76
CA SER A 19 15.02 14.03 17.19
C SER A 19 15.58 14.89 16.05
N ARG A 20 14.84 15.93 15.66
CA ARG A 20 15.26 16.93 14.67
C ARG A 20 16.57 17.54 15.11
N ASN A 21 17.59 17.47 14.26
CA ASN A 21 18.81 18.22 14.41
C ASN A 21 18.62 19.61 13.79
N ASN A 22 19.09 20.67 14.45
CA ASN A 22 18.85 22.05 14.02
C ASN A 22 19.56 22.43 12.71
N ASN A 23 20.46 21.57 12.22
CA ASN A 23 21.27 21.79 11.02
C ASN A 23 20.85 20.88 9.85
N ASP A 24 19.73 20.16 9.95
CA ASP A 24 19.17 19.44 8.81
C ASP A 24 18.51 20.48 7.89
N ASN A 25 19.31 21.03 6.97
CA ASN A 25 18.83 21.95 5.95
C ASN A 25 17.77 21.23 5.09
N ASP A 26 16.59 21.85 4.96
CA ASP A 26 15.46 21.32 4.20
C ASP A 26 15.74 21.44 2.69
N LEU A 27 16.54 20.52 2.15
CA LEU A 27 16.80 20.39 0.71
C LEU A 27 15.54 19.97 -0.08
N LEU A 28 14.43 19.69 0.62
CA LEU A 28 13.13 19.34 0.03
C LEU A 28 12.20 20.55 -0.12
N ASN A 29 12.66 21.77 0.15
CA ASN A 29 11.99 22.96 -0.37
C ASN A 29 12.39 23.20 -1.84
N LYS A 30 12.23 22.17 -2.68
CA LYS A 30 12.01 22.44 -4.10
C LYS A 30 10.64 23.09 -4.12
N ASN A 31 10.62 24.42 -4.21
CA ASN A 31 9.42 25.23 -4.34
C ASN A 31 8.43 24.46 -5.22
N GLU A 32 7.48 23.76 -4.60
CA GLU A 32 6.40 23.12 -5.31
C GLU A 32 5.63 24.29 -5.86
N ASP A 33 5.76 24.50 -7.18
CA ASP A 33 5.28 25.67 -7.90
C ASP A 33 4.00 26.21 -7.23
N ALA A 34 4.16 27.33 -6.53
CA ALA A 34 3.24 27.85 -5.52
C ALA A 34 1.92 28.39 -6.11
N SER A 35 1.51 27.90 -7.29
CA SER A 35 0.31 28.33 -8.00
C SER A 35 -0.30 27.24 -8.88
N ASN A 36 -0.09 25.95 -8.59
CA ASN A 36 -0.81 24.89 -9.29
C ASN A 36 -2.17 24.64 -8.63
N SER A 37 -3.24 25.00 -9.35
CA SER A 37 -4.64 24.64 -9.03
C SER A 37 -4.73 23.16 -8.63
N GLY A 38 -5.62 22.79 -7.70
CA GLY A 38 -5.73 21.41 -7.19
C GLY A 38 -5.93 20.36 -8.29
N TRP A 39 -6.45 20.77 -9.45
CA TRP A 39 -6.53 19.93 -10.64
C TRP A 39 -5.17 19.54 -11.24
N GLU A 40 -4.20 20.45 -11.28
CA GLU A 40 -2.86 20.18 -11.80
C GLU A 40 -2.10 19.20 -10.90
N ARG A 41 -2.32 19.24 -9.58
CA ARG A 41 -1.77 18.23 -8.66
C ARG A 41 -2.32 16.83 -8.94
N VAL A 42 -3.62 16.71 -9.18
CA VAL A 42 -4.25 15.43 -9.55
C VAL A 42 -3.75 14.96 -10.92
N LYS A 43 -3.63 15.86 -11.89
CA LYS A 43 -3.08 15.54 -13.21
C LYS A 43 -1.65 15.01 -13.10
N LYS A 44 -0.80 15.69 -12.30
CA LYS A 44 0.57 15.27 -12.00
C LYS A 44 0.63 13.87 -11.40
N MET A 45 -0.31 13.51 -10.52
CA MET A 45 -0.41 12.15 -9.97
C MET A 45 -0.62 11.08 -11.05
N TYR A 46 -1.42 11.35 -12.10
CA TYR A 46 -1.73 10.37 -13.15
C TYR A 46 -0.78 10.40 -14.36
N THR A 47 -0.05 11.49 -14.57
CA THR A 47 1.02 11.55 -15.58
C THR A 47 2.27 10.81 -15.13
N ARG A 48 2.93 10.14 -16.08
CA ARG A 48 4.26 9.56 -15.88
C ARG A 48 5.31 10.68 -16.00
N ASN A 49 6.30 10.68 -15.12
CA ASN A 49 7.43 11.62 -15.20
C ASN A 49 8.39 11.23 -16.35
N GLU A 50 9.39 12.08 -16.61
CA GLU A 50 10.41 11.91 -17.64
C GLU A 50 11.18 10.57 -17.56
N PHE A 51 11.22 9.95 -16.37
CA PHE A 51 11.82 8.65 -16.11
C PHE A 51 10.83 7.47 -16.24
N GLU A 52 9.65 7.71 -16.81
CA GLU A 52 8.53 6.75 -16.91
C GLU A 52 8.04 6.19 -15.56
N GLU A 53 8.45 6.81 -14.45
CA GLU A 53 8.06 6.40 -13.11
C GLU A 53 6.61 6.76 -12.81
N VAL A 54 5.91 5.81 -12.17
CA VAL A 54 4.57 6.02 -11.61
C VAL A 54 4.67 6.88 -10.34
N SER A 55 3.78 7.87 -10.21
CA SER A 55 3.69 8.71 -9.01
C SER A 55 3.60 7.90 -7.72
N PHE A 56 4.25 8.39 -6.66
CA PHE A 56 4.31 7.72 -5.34
C PHE A 56 2.93 7.33 -4.82
N GLU A 57 1.99 8.26 -4.93
CA GLU A 57 0.60 8.09 -4.52
C GLU A 57 -0.07 6.89 -5.21
N LEU A 58 0.16 6.71 -6.51
CA LEU A 58 -0.40 5.61 -7.28
C LEU A 58 0.29 4.27 -6.96
N HIS A 59 1.60 4.28 -6.69
CA HIS A 59 2.30 3.09 -6.19
C HIS A 59 1.76 2.64 -4.83
N ASN A 60 1.48 3.58 -3.92
CA ASN A 60 0.89 3.29 -2.61
C ASN A 60 -0.52 2.70 -2.73
N VAL A 61 -1.33 3.17 -3.68
CA VAL A 61 -2.65 2.60 -4.00
C VAL A 61 -2.54 1.15 -4.48
N ILE A 62 -1.55 0.83 -5.32
CA ILE A 62 -1.33 -0.56 -5.78
C ILE A 62 -0.89 -1.44 -4.60
N GLN A 63 0.03 -0.94 -3.77
CA GLN A 63 0.50 -1.68 -2.60
C GLN A 63 -0.63 -1.94 -1.60
N SER A 64 -1.49 -0.94 -1.33
CA SER A 64 -2.64 -1.09 -0.43
C SER A 64 -3.69 -2.05 -1.01
N ALA A 65 -3.91 -2.04 -2.34
CA ALA A 65 -4.77 -3.00 -3.01
C ALA A 65 -4.25 -4.44 -2.84
N CYS A 66 -2.95 -4.67 -3.06
CA CYS A 66 -2.31 -5.97 -2.84
C CYS A 66 -2.39 -6.42 -1.37
N CYS A 67 -2.19 -5.52 -0.42
CA CYS A 67 -2.34 -5.81 1.01
C CYS A 67 -3.78 -6.19 1.35
N GLY A 68 -4.76 -5.43 0.82
CA GLY A 68 -6.18 -5.74 0.97
C GLY A 68 -6.56 -7.10 0.37
N ALA A 69 -6.00 -7.44 -0.79
CA ALA A 69 -6.16 -8.75 -1.41
C ALA A 69 -5.65 -9.88 -0.51
N PHE A 70 -4.47 -9.70 0.09
CA PHE A 70 -3.86 -10.69 0.98
C PHE A 70 -4.67 -10.88 2.27
N VAL A 71 -5.06 -9.78 2.93
CA VAL A 71 -5.91 -9.84 4.13
C VAL A 71 -7.26 -10.49 3.80
N GLY A 72 -7.84 -10.14 2.66
CA GLY A 72 -9.08 -10.73 2.17
C GLY A 72 -8.97 -12.22 1.84
N ALA A 73 -7.84 -12.64 1.27
CA ALA A 73 -7.55 -14.04 0.99
C ALA A 73 -7.41 -14.85 2.28
N CYS A 74 -6.69 -14.33 3.29
CA CYS A 74 -6.58 -14.98 4.60
C CYS A 74 -7.95 -15.10 5.28
N PHE A 75 -8.72 -14.01 5.34
CA PHE A 75 -10.04 -14.01 5.96
C PHE A 75 -11.01 -14.98 5.26
N GLY A 76 -11.12 -14.90 3.93
CA GLY A 76 -11.97 -15.80 3.14
C GLY A 76 -11.54 -17.25 3.20
N GLY A 77 -10.22 -17.49 3.23
CA GLY A 77 -9.64 -18.83 3.39
C GLY A 77 -10.03 -19.46 4.73
N PHE A 78 -9.86 -18.75 5.84
CA PHE A 78 -10.19 -19.25 7.18
C PHE A 78 -11.70 -19.49 7.38
N VAL A 79 -12.54 -18.58 6.91
CA VAL A 79 -14.00 -18.74 7.05
C VAL A 79 -14.49 -19.95 6.25
N LYS A 80 -13.99 -20.13 5.01
CA LYS A 80 -14.44 -21.22 4.15
C LYS A 80 -13.85 -22.58 4.52
N SER A 81 -12.60 -22.60 5.01
CA SER A 81 -11.96 -23.83 5.51
C SER A 81 -12.69 -24.37 6.74
N ARG A 82 -13.10 -23.50 7.67
CA ARG A 82 -13.91 -23.89 8.84
C ARG A 82 -15.26 -24.48 8.43
N ASN A 83 -15.96 -23.84 7.49
CA ASN A 83 -17.25 -24.34 7.02
C ASN A 83 -17.12 -25.70 6.30
N ALA A 84 -16.06 -25.88 5.50
CA ALA A 84 -15.80 -27.15 4.82
C ALA A 84 -15.39 -28.28 5.78
N TYR A 85 -14.71 -27.95 6.89
CA TYR A 85 -14.43 -28.90 7.96
C TYR A 85 -15.73 -29.39 8.60
N LEU A 86 -16.61 -28.48 9.02
CA LEU A 86 -17.90 -28.83 9.63
C LEU A 86 -18.77 -29.65 8.68
N TYR A 87 -18.87 -29.22 7.42
CA TYR A 87 -19.60 -29.95 6.39
C TYR A 87 -19.05 -31.37 6.16
N PHE A 88 -17.72 -31.52 6.16
CA PHE A 88 -17.12 -32.84 6.02
C PHE A 88 -17.46 -33.75 7.20
N ILE A 89 -17.41 -33.23 8.43
CA ILE A 89 -17.76 -33.99 9.63
C ILE A 89 -19.23 -34.40 9.62
N GLU A 90 -20.15 -33.48 9.31
CA GLU A 90 -21.60 -33.72 9.27
C GLU A 90 -21.99 -34.72 8.17
N ASN A 91 -21.43 -34.59 6.97
CA ASN A 91 -21.76 -35.45 5.85
C ASN A 91 -21.13 -36.86 5.95
N ASN A 92 -20.05 -37.02 6.72
CA ASN A 92 -19.32 -38.30 6.84
C ASN A 92 -19.53 -38.99 8.20
N GLN A 93 -20.55 -38.63 8.98
CA GLN A 93 -20.85 -39.30 10.26
C GLN A 93 -21.24 -40.77 10.08
N ALA A 94 -21.73 -41.16 8.90
CA ALA A 94 -22.18 -42.51 8.59
C ALA A 94 -21.22 -43.32 7.68
N THR A 95 -20.11 -42.72 7.21
CA THR A 95 -19.19 -43.40 6.29
C THR A 95 -18.07 -44.12 7.04
N ILE A 96 -17.98 -45.44 6.87
CA ILE A 96 -16.90 -46.25 7.43
C ILE A 96 -15.65 -46.08 6.54
N PHE A 97 -14.64 -45.36 7.05
CA PHE A 97 -13.36 -45.20 6.37
C PHE A 97 -12.52 -46.48 6.47
N LYS A 98 -11.78 -46.81 5.40
CA LYS A 98 -10.89 -47.99 5.37
C LYS A 98 -9.74 -47.91 6.37
N SER A 99 -9.29 -46.70 6.72
CA SER A 99 -8.23 -46.43 7.71
C SER A 99 -8.31 -45.00 8.22
N THR A 100 -7.79 -44.74 9.41
CA THR A 100 -7.72 -43.41 10.03
C THR A 100 -6.82 -42.45 9.25
N THR A 101 -5.82 -42.96 8.53
CA THR A 101 -4.92 -42.17 7.67
C THR A 101 -5.62 -41.69 6.39
N ASP A 102 -6.45 -42.54 5.78
CA ASP A 102 -7.26 -42.19 4.60
C ASP A 102 -8.30 -41.11 4.94
N ALA A 103 -8.94 -41.23 6.11
CA ALA A 103 -9.87 -40.22 6.60
C ALA A 103 -9.21 -38.84 6.79
N LYS A 104 -8.01 -38.80 7.40
CA LYS A 104 -7.24 -37.56 7.58
C LYS A 104 -6.81 -36.93 6.24
N LYS A 105 -6.38 -37.75 5.28
CA LYS A 105 -5.97 -37.26 3.95
C LYS A 105 -7.15 -36.64 3.20
N LYS A 106 -8.31 -37.29 3.17
CA LYS A 106 -9.53 -36.77 2.53
C LYS A 106 -10.02 -35.49 3.18
N LEU A 107 -9.98 -35.41 4.51
CA LEU A 107 -10.31 -34.20 5.24
C LEU A 107 -9.37 -33.06 4.88
N GLN A 108 -8.05 -33.30 4.89
CA GLN A 108 -7.06 -32.27 4.57
C GLN A 108 -7.21 -31.76 3.13
N ASP A 109 -7.42 -32.65 2.17
CA ASP A 109 -7.63 -32.28 0.76
C ASP A 109 -8.90 -31.41 0.60
N HIS A 110 -10.01 -31.85 1.21
CA HIS A 110 -11.26 -31.11 1.18
C HIS A 110 -11.15 -29.70 1.81
N VAL A 111 -10.49 -29.60 2.97
CA VAL A 111 -10.27 -28.32 3.66
C VAL A 111 -9.31 -27.42 2.89
N THR A 112 -8.29 -27.98 2.24
CA THR A 112 -7.31 -27.22 1.45
C THR A 112 -7.94 -26.64 0.18
N ILE A 113 -8.75 -27.43 -0.54
CA ILE A 113 -9.50 -26.96 -1.70
C ILE A 113 -10.49 -25.86 -1.29
N ALA A 114 -11.19 -26.05 -0.17
CA ALA A 114 -12.10 -25.05 0.36
C ALA A 114 -11.39 -23.76 0.78
N PHE A 115 -10.21 -23.86 1.37
CA PHE A 115 -9.36 -22.73 1.71
C PHE A 115 -8.96 -21.95 0.46
N ALA A 116 -8.43 -22.61 -0.57
CA ALA A 116 -8.03 -21.96 -1.83
C ALA A 116 -9.22 -21.27 -2.53
N LYS A 117 -10.38 -21.94 -2.58
CA LYS A 117 -11.61 -21.35 -3.15
C LYS A 117 -12.11 -20.16 -2.32
N GLY A 118 -11.95 -20.20 -1.00
CA GLY A 118 -12.26 -19.10 -0.08
C GLY A 118 -11.34 -17.91 -0.31
N ALA A 119 -10.03 -18.16 -0.34
CA ALA A 119 -9.01 -17.15 -0.56
C ALA A 119 -9.20 -16.40 -1.88
N TYR A 120 -9.42 -17.12 -2.99
CA TYR A 120 -9.67 -16.48 -4.28
C TYR A 120 -10.94 -15.63 -4.25
N THR A 121 -12.08 -16.18 -3.85
CA THR A 121 -13.38 -15.50 -3.92
C THR A 121 -13.48 -14.20 -3.11
N TYR A 122 -12.86 -14.15 -1.93
CA TYR A 122 -12.83 -12.93 -1.11
C TYR A 122 -11.65 -12.01 -1.46
N GLY A 123 -10.52 -12.58 -1.87
CA GLY A 123 -9.30 -11.84 -2.20
C GLY A 123 -9.51 -10.82 -3.31
N TRP A 124 -10.05 -11.23 -4.47
CA TRP A 124 -10.25 -10.29 -5.59
C TRP A 124 -11.32 -9.22 -5.28
N ARG A 125 -12.37 -9.59 -4.55
CA ARG A 125 -13.44 -8.65 -4.16
C ARG A 125 -12.92 -7.56 -3.22
N LEU A 126 -12.11 -7.94 -2.24
CA LEU A 126 -11.49 -7.00 -1.32
C LEU A 126 -10.38 -6.19 -1.99
N ALA A 127 -9.61 -6.79 -2.91
CA ALA A 127 -8.60 -6.06 -3.69
C ALA A 127 -9.19 -4.89 -4.48
N ILE A 128 -10.31 -5.12 -5.17
CA ILE A 128 -11.00 -4.06 -5.92
C ILE A 128 -11.56 -3.00 -4.98
N PHE A 129 -12.18 -3.42 -3.87
CA PHE A 129 -12.75 -2.50 -2.89
C PHE A 129 -11.67 -1.61 -2.24
N THR A 130 -10.57 -2.19 -1.77
CA THR A 130 -9.47 -1.45 -1.16
C THR A 130 -8.73 -0.59 -2.18
N GLY A 131 -8.52 -1.09 -3.40
CA GLY A 131 -7.91 -0.32 -4.48
C GLY A 131 -8.74 0.91 -4.85
N LEU A 132 -10.07 0.76 -4.99
CA LEU A 132 -10.97 1.88 -5.27
C LEU A 132 -11.00 2.89 -4.11
N PHE A 133 -11.04 2.41 -2.87
CA PHE A 133 -10.96 3.26 -1.69
C PHE A 133 -9.67 4.06 -1.63
N SER A 134 -8.54 3.39 -1.76
CA SER A 134 -7.23 4.04 -1.73
C SER A 134 -7.08 5.02 -2.89
N LEU A 135 -7.56 4.69 -4.09
CA LEU A 135 -7.53 5.60 -5.23
C LEU A 135 -8.31 6.88 -4.92
N ILE A 136 -9.58 6.76 -4.53
CA ILE A 136 -10.45 7.91 -4.22
C ILE A 136 -9.87 8.74 -3.08
N ALA A 137 -9.46 8.11 -1.99
CA ALA A 137 -8.89 8.80 -0.83
C ALA A 137 -7.61 9.57 -1.21
N THR A 138 -6.78 8.98 -2.06
CA THR A 138 -5.53 9.60 -2.51
C THR A 138 -5.79 10.76 -3.46
N THR A 139 -6.73 10.62 -4.41
CA THR A 139 -7.12 11.72 -5.31
C THR A 139 -7.68 12.91 -4.53
N ILE A 140 -8.53 12.67 -3.52
CA ILE A 140 -9.09 13.73 -2.67
C ILE A 140 -7.99 14.42 -1.83
N SER A 141 -7.08 13.63 -1.26
CA SER A 141 -5.92 14.13 -0.49
C SER A 141 -5.02 15.05 -1.33
N VAL A 142 -4.70 14.64 -2.57
CA VAL A 142 -3.88 15.42 -3.51
C VAL A 142 -4.61 16.70 -3.96
N TYR A 143 -5.92 16.64 -4.13
CA TYR A 143 -6.71 17.81 -4.55
C TYR A 143 -6.75 18.90 -3.48
N LYS A 144 -7.06 18.56 -2.22
CA LYS A 144 -7.22 19.54 -1.14
C LYS A 144 -5.91 19.93 -0.45
N ASP A 145 -4.86 19.15 -0.61
CA ASP A 145 -3.56 19.27 0.08
C ASP A 145 -3.63 19.10 1.62
N GLU A 146 -4.79 19.36 2.23
CA GLU A 146 -5.17 19.04 3.59
C GLU A 146 -5.95 17.73 3.69
N THR A 147 -5.81 17.06 4.83
CA THR A 147 -6.59 15.85 5.14
C THR A 147 -7.33 16.07 6.46
N SER A 148 -8.64 16.00 6.39
CA SER A 148 -9.53 16.04 7.54
C SER A 148 -10.35 14.73 7.58
N LEU A 149 -11.11 14.58 8.65
CA LEU A 149 -11.97 13.42 8.85
C LEU A 149 -13.04 13.31 7.75
N VAL A 150 -13.48 14.46 7.24
CA VAL A 150 -14.56 14.56 6.24
C VAL A 150 -14.15 13.90 4.93
N GLU A 151 -12.89 14.00 4.53
CA GLU A 151 -12.34 13.42 3.30
C GLU A 151 -12.31 11.90 3.36
N TYR A 152 -11.99 11.34 4.53
CA TYR A 152 -12.08 9.89 4.73
C TYR A 152 -13.53 9.41 4.64
N ILE A 153 -14.46 10.15 5.23
CA ILE A 153 -15.89 9.82 5.19
C ILE A 153 -16.43 9.92 3.76
N THR A 154 -16.11 10.99 3.03
CA THR A 154 -16.55 11.16 1.65
C THR A 154 -15.91 10.14 0.71
N ALA A 155 -14.62 9.81 0.91
CA ALA A 155 -13.96 8.73 0.18
C ALA A 155 -14.65 7.39 0.43
N GLY A 156 -14.91 7.05 1.69
CA GLY A 156 -15.62 5.82 2.07
C GLY A 156 -17.03 5.73 1.50
N ALA A 157 -17.78 6.84 1.58
CA ALA A 157 -19.11 6.93 1.00
C ALA A 157 -19.09 6.72 -0.51
N LEU A 158 -18.17 7.38 -1.22
CA LEU A 158 -18.03 7.28 -2.67
C LEU A 158 -17.61 5.87 -3.09
N THR A 159 -16.63 5.26 -2.41
CA THR A 159 -16.23 3.88 -2.69
C THR A 159 -17.37 2.91 -2.45
N GLY A 160 -18.09 3.04 -1.33
CA GLY A 160 -19.22 2.18 -0.99
C GLY A 160 -20.36 2.30 -2.00
N ALA A 161 -20.62 3.52 -2.47
CA ALA A 161 -21.58 3.79 -3.54
C ALA A 161 -21.16 3.11 -4.85
N LEU A 162 -19.93 3.34 -5.31
CA LEU A 162 -19.42 2.80 -6.58
C LEU A 162 -19.36 1.28 -6.57
N TYR A 163 -18.92 0.67 -5.47
CA TYR A 163 -18.80 -0.78 -5.36
C TYR A 163 -20.15 -1.50 -5.52
N LYS A 164 -21.25 -0.87 -5.08
CA LYS A 164 -22.62 -1.41 -5.19
C LYS A 164 -23.47 -0.76 -6.27
N ALA A 165 -22.93 0.15 -7.09
CA ALA A 165 -23.69 0.85 -8.12
C ALA A 165 -24.38 -0.11 -9.11
N ASN A 166 -23.74 -1.24 -9.44
CA ASN A 166 -24.29 -2.23 -10.35
C ASN A 166 -25.44 -3.09 -9.77
N LEU A 167 -25.75 -2.96 -8.48
CA LEU A 167 -26.82 -3.70 -7.80
C LEU A 167 -28.11 -2.87 -7.63
N GLY A 168 -28.14 -1.64 -8.15
CA GLY A 168 -29.28 -0.73 -8.11
C GLY A 168 -29.16 0.42 -7.09
N LEU A 169 -30.02 1.44 -7.21
CA LEU A 169 -29.95 2.68 -6.44
C LEU A 169 -30.05 2.46 -4.92
N ALA A 170 -30.93 1.54 -4.48
CA ALA A 170 -31.06 1.22 -3.05
C ALA A 170 -29.77 0.61 -2.47
N ALA A 171 -29.09 -0.25 -3.24
CA ALA A 171 -27.82 -0.85 -2.86
C ALA A 171 -26.70 0.20 -2.79
N THR A 172 -26.74 1.21 -3.67
CA THR A 172 -25.83 2.36 -3.66
C THR A 172 -25.97 3.20 -2.39
N PHE A 173 -27.19 3.56 -1.98
CA PHE A 173 -27.41 4.35 -0.76
C PHE A 173 -26.95 3.59 0.50
N VAL A 174 -27.28 2.30 0.60
CA VAL A 174 -26.83 1.46 1.72
C VAL A 174 -25.30 1.28 1.69
N GLY A 175 -24.72 1.10 0.51
CA GLY A 175 -23.26 1.01 0.32
C GLY A 175 -22.55 2.30 0.74
N ALA A 176 -23.09 3.46 0.34
CA ALA A 176 -22.57 4.77 0.72
C ALA A 176 -22.66 5.00 2.24
N GLY A 177 -23.80 4.67 2.85
CA GLY A 177 -24.00 4.79 4.29
C GLY A 177 -23.03 3.91 5.10
N LEU A 178 -22.93 2.62 4.74
CA LEU A 178 -21.99 1.70 5.40
C LEU A 178 -20.53 2.11 5.19
N GLY A 179 -20.18 2.55 3.98
CA GLY A 179 -18.84 3.06 3.67
C GLY A 179 -18.48 4.29 4.49
N ALA A 180 -19.41 5.25 4.61
CA ALA A 180 -19.22 6.46 5.40
C ALA A 180 -18.99 6.15 6.89
N VAL A 181 -19.80 5.25 7.47
CA VAL A 181 -19.69 4.88 8.90
C VAL A 181 -18.37 4.17 9.19
N LEU A 182 -17.99 3.18 8.36
CA LEU A 182 -16.73 2.47 8.52
C LEU A 182 -15.53 3.42 8.40
N SER A 183 -15.55 4.32 7.43
CA SER A 183 -14.49 5.32 7.25
C SER A 183 -14.46 6.37 8.35
N ALA A 184 -15.60 6.74 8.94
CA ALA A 184 -15.64 7.61 10.10
C ALA A 184 -14.94 6.97 11.31
N ILE A 185 -15.23 5.70 11.59
CA ILE A 185 -14.60 4.96 12.69
C ILE A 185 -13.09 4.84 12.46
N ALA A 186 -12.68 4.47 11.24
CA ALA A 186 -11.28 4.38 10.87
C ALA A 186 -10.56 5.74 10.96
N GLY A 187 -11.17 6.81 10.45
CA GLY A 187 -10.62 8.16 10.50
C GLY A 187 -10.49 8.68 11.94
N LEU A 188 -11.47 8.41 12.80
CA LEU A 188 -11.39 8.73 14.24
C LEU A 188 -10.27 7.96 14.93
N ALA A 189 -10.09 6.67 14.61
CA ALA A 189 -9.00 5.87 15.15
C ALA A 189 -7.63 6.41 14.72
N ILE A 190 -7.49 6.83 13.46
CA ILE A 190 -6.26 7.46 12.93
C ILE A 190 -5.99 8.78 13.65
N LEU A 191 -6.99 9.65 13.80
CA LEU A 191 -6.83 10.91 14.53
C LEU A 191 -6.53 10.70 16.02
N GLY A 192 -7.10 9.68 16.64
CA GLY A 192 -6.80 9.27 18.00
C GLY A 192 -5.34 8.84 18.15
N LEU A 193 -4.87 8.01 17.22
CA LEU A 193 -3.46 7.60 17.18
C LEU A 193 -2.54 8.81 16.98
N LEU A 194 -2.92 9.74 16.09
CA LEU A 194 -2.16 10.96 15.83
C LEU A 194 -2.04 11.88 17.06
N LYS A 195 -3.13 12.02 17.82
CA LYS A 195 -3.11 12.76 19.09
C LYS A 195 -2.21 12.10 20.13
N VAL A 196 -2.18 10.77 20.19
CA VAL A 196 -1.34 10.04 21.15
C VAL A 196 0.14 10.12 20.78
N THR A 197 0.47 10.10 19.48
CA THR A 197 1.86 10.19 19.02
C THR A 197 2.40 11.61 18.92
N GLY A 198 1.53 12.63 18.91
CA GLY A 198 1.92 14.04 18.79
C GLY A 198 2.45 14.41 17.40
N ILE A 199 2.18 13.58 16.39
CA ILE A 199 2.66 13.73 15.01
C ILE A 199 1.64 14.57 14.22
N THR A 200 2.09 15.51 13.39
CA THR A 200 1.18 16.24 12.49
C THR A 200 1.04 15.51 11.15
N MET A 201 -0.03 15.73 10.39
CA MET A 201 -0.18 15.05 9.09
C MET A 201 0.93 15.45 8.10
N GLN A 202 1.45 16.67 8.20
CA GLN A 202 2.59 17.10 7.39
C GLN A 202 3.84 16.25 7.66
N ASP A 203 4.04 15.84 8.92
CA ASP A 203 5.12 14.94 9.30
C ASP A 203 4.95 13.54 8.71
N ILE A 204 3.71 13.03 8.59
CA ILE A 204 3.44 11.73 7.94
C ILE A 204 3.81 11.80 6.45
N ARG A 205 3.37 12.84 5.76
CA ARG A 205 3.67 13.01 4.33
C ARG A 205 5.20 13.11 4.12
N ARG A 206 5.88 13.93 4.93
CA ARG A 206 7.35 14.06 4.92
C ARG A 206 8.06 12.74 5.25
N ALA A 207 7.56 11.97 6.22
CA ALA A 207 8.09 10.67 6.57
C ALA A 207 7.94 9.66 5.42
N MET A 208 6.81 9.67 4.72
CA MET A 208 6.59 8.80 3.55
C MET A 208 7.57 9.10 2.41
N TYR A 209 7.79 10.39 2.10
CA TYR A 209 8.80 10.78 1.11
C TYR A 209 10.21 10.33 1.50
N ARG A 210 10.60 10.54 2.76
CA ARG A 210 11.91 10.09 3.28
C ARG A 210 12.09 8.57 3.22
N ILE A 211 11.04 7.80 3.51
CA ILE A 211 11.09 6.32 3.40
C ILE A 211 11.27 5.89 1.94
N LYS A 212 10.68 6.59 0.98
CA LYS A 212 10.85 6.31 -0.45
C LYS A 212 12.28 6.57 -0.89
N GLU A 213 12.82 7.73 -0.57
CA GLU A 213 14.20 8.11 -0.89
C GLU A 213 15.19 7.10 -0.31
N ALA A 214 15.04 6.77 0.98
CA ALA A 214 15.84 5.74 1.62
C ALA A 214 15.72 4.36 0.95
N ARG A 215 14.53 4.00 0.43
CA ARG A 215 14.33 2.74 -0.32
C ARG A 215 15.00 2.80 -1.68
N GLN A 216 14.94 3.94 -2.38
CA GLN A 216 15.57 4.12 -3.68
C GLN A 216 17.09 4.06 -3.56
N ASP A 217 17.65 4.74 -2.56
CA ASP A 217 19.08 4.69 -2.27
C ASP A 217 19.54 3.27 -1.95
N GLN A 218 18.75 2.52 -1.19
CA GLN A 218 19.03 1.11 -0.91
C GLN A 218 18.97 0.24 -2.18
N TYR A 219 18.01 0.49 -3.06
CA TYR A 219 17.89 -0.22 -4.33
C TYR A 219 19.08 0.06 -5.24
N ASN A 220 19.47 1.34 -5.36
CA ASN A 220 20.64 1.76 -6.11
C ASN A 220 21.92 1.15 -5.54
N GLN A 221 22.11 1.17 -4.21
CA GLN A 221 23.24 0.53 -3.54
C GLN A 221 23.25 -1.00 -3.73
N ALA A 222 22.07 -1.65 -3.75
CA ALA A 222 21.96 -3.08 -3.99
C ALA A 222 22.27 -3.43 -5.46
N LEU A 223 21.83 -2.60 -6.40
CA LEU A 223 22.18 -2.71 -7.82
C LEU A 223 23.68 -2.54 -8.02
N GLU A 224 24.29 -1.49 -7.47
CA GLU A 224 25.73 -1.24 -7.54
C GLU A 224 26.56 -2.40 -6.98
N LYS A 225 26.12 -2.98 -5.84
CA LYS A 225 26.78 -4.16 -5.25
C LYS A 225 26.59 -5.43 -6.06
N SER A 226 25.50 -5.54 -6.83
CA SER A 226 25.16 -6.72 -7.63
C SER A 226 25.67 -6.61 -9.08
N ALA A 227 26.03 -5.42 -9.54
CA ALA A 227 26.58 -5.18 -10.85
C ALA A 227 27.97 -5.84 -10.97
N LYS A 228 28.07 -6.86 -11.81
CA LYS A 228 29.31 -7.60 -12.09
C LYS A 228 30.34 -6.78 -12.88
N ILE A 229 29.88 -5.75 -13.59
CA ILE A 229 30.67 -4.82 -14.38
C ILE A 229 30.29 -3.44 -13.88
N LYS A 230 31.23 -2.76 -13.22
CA LYS A 230 30.98 -1.50 -12.52
C LYS A 230 30.89 -0.30 -13.47
N ASN A 231 31.31 -0.46 -14.72
CA ASN A 231 31.25 0.53 -15.79
C ASN A 231 31.11 -0.21 -17.12
N ASP A 232 29.89 -0.28 -17.66
CA ASP A 232 29.70 -0.70 -19.05
C ASP A 232 30.20 0.44 -19.97
N GLU A 233 30.75 0.14 -21.15
CA GLU A 233 31.23 1.18 -22.08
C GLU A 233 30.13 2.20 -22.40
N LEU A 234 28.88 1.75 -22.38
CA LEU A 234 27.68 2.56 -22.57
C LEU A 234 27.45 3.58 -21.43
N THR A 235 27.75 3.22 -20.18
CA THR A 235 27.61 4.13 -19.02
C THR A 235 28.68 5.21 -19.06
N MET A 236 29.92 4.86 -19.42
CA MET A 236 31.01 5.84 -19.60
C MET A 236 30.74 6.80 -20.76
N HIS A 237 30.18 6.29 -21.86
CA HIS A 237 29.74 7.13 -22.97
C HIS A 237 28.59 8.06 -22.57
N HIS A 238 27.64 7.59 -21.77
CA HIS A 238 26.56 8.41 -21.21
C HIS A 238 27.11 9.50 -20.29
N ASP A 239 27.99 9.15 -19.34
CA ASP A 239 28.60 10.10 -18.41
C ASP A 239 29.44 11.16 -19.15
N SER A 240 30.16 10.77 -20.21
CA SER A 240 30.90 11.73 -21.05
C SER A 240 29.97 12.66 -21.84
N LEU A 241 28.81 12.17 -22.32
CA LEU A 241 27.80 13.00 -22.98
C LEU A 241 27.11 13.97 -22.01
N VAL A 242 26.83 13.53 -20.77
CA VAL A 242 26.26 14.36 -19.70
C VAL A 242 27.27 15.45 -19.29
N ALA A 243 28.54 15.10 -19.14
CA ALA A 243 29.63 16.05 -18.89
C ALA A 243 29.81 17.06 -20.04
N MET A 244 29.68 16.62 -21.30
CA MET A 244 29.72 17.50 -22.48
C MET A 244 28.50 18.41 -22.60
N LYS A 245 27.32 17.97 -22.13
CA LYS A 245 26.09 18.78 -22.12
C LYS A 245 26.00 19.75 -20.94
N GLY A 246 26.90 19.67 -19.96
CA GLY A 246 26.96 20.61 -18.83
C GLY A 246 25.83 20.43 -17.79
N GLU A 247 25.08 19.34 -17.86
CA GLU A 247 24.11 18.99 -16.82
C GLU A 247 24.87 18.30 -15.67
N LYS A 248 25.11 19.05 -14.59
CA LYS A 248 25.79 18.51 -13.41
C LYS A 248 24.93 17.45 -12.73
N ASN A 249 25.55 16.31 -12.41
CA ASN A 249 24.93 15.30 -11.56
C ASN A 249 24.69 15.87 -10.16
N VAL A 250 23.53 15.55 -9.57
CA VAL A 250 23.05 16.06 -8.27
C VAL A 250 24.05 15.79 -7.13
N GLY A 251 24.93 14.79 -7.28
CA GLY A 251 25.99 14.48 -6.32
C GLY A 251 27.15 15.49 -6.25
N GLU A 252 27.37 16.33 -7.27
CA GLU A 252 28.42 17.37 -7.28
C GLU A 252 27.92 18.76 -6.83
N LEU A 253 26.65 18.87 -6.43
CA LEU A 253 26.09 20.10 -5.86
C LEU A 253 26.13 20.13 -4.33
N VAL A 254 26.77 19.13 -3.72
CA VAL A 254 27.00 19.03 -2.27
C VAL A 254 28.50 19.00 -2.02
N ASP A 255 29.17 20.12 -2.32
CA ASP A 255 30.44 20.57 -1.75
C ASP A 255 30.49 22.11 -1.78
#